data_AF-A0A2V2S3V3-F1
#
_entry.id   AF-A0A2V2S3V3-F1
#
_cell.length_a   1.000
_cell.length_b   1.000
_cell.length_c   1.000
_cell.angle_alpha   90.00
_cell.angle_beta   90.00
_cell.angle_gamma   90.00
#
_symmetry.space_group_name_H-M   'P 1'
#
loop_
_entity.id
_entity.type
_entity.pdbx_description
1 polymer ?
#
loop_
_entity_poly.entity_id
_entity_poly.type
_entity_poly.pdbx_seq_one_letter_code
_entity_poly.pdbx_strand_id
1 'polypeptide(L)' 'MDVRINEVQSRVQAADSHALLDPQVMREIVRQCLRALKEEQEQEKYMAQERKLASGISSESH' A
#
# COMPACT_ATOMS: atom_id res chain seq x y z
N MET A 1 -1.10 7.72 -11.48
CA MET A 1 -1.47 6.50 -10.72
C MET A 1 -1.77 5.35 -11.68
N ASP A 2 -2.52 5.61 -12.76
CA ASP A 2 -2.86 4.59 -13.78
C ASP A 2 -1.67 3.98 -14.52
N VAL A 3 -0.58 4.74 -14.73
CA VAL A 3 0.65 4.22 -15.35
C VAL A 3 1.25 3.05 -14.56
N ARG A 4 1.25 3.13 -13.22
CA ARG A 4 1.78 2.08 -12.33
C ARG A 4 0.87 0.85 -12.31
N ILE A 5 -0.44 1.06 -12.45
CA ILE A 5 -1.42 -0.04 -12.55
C ILE A 5 -1.21 -0.81 -13.85
N ASN A 6 -1.00 -0.11 -14.96
CA ASN A 6 -0.74 -0.73 -16.26
C ASN A 6 0.57 -1.55 -16.27
N GLU A 7 1.62 -1.08 -15.61
CA GLU A 7 2.87 -1.84 -15.46
C GLU A 7 2.68 -3.13 -14.65
N VAL A 8 1.96 -3.08 -13.54
CA VAL A 8 1.67 -4.27 -12.72
C VAL A 8 0.84 -5.27 -13.52
N GLN A 9 -0.20 -4.80 -14.21
CA GLN A 9 -1.04 -5.64 -15.05
C GLN A 9 -0.24 -6.35 -16.15
N SER A 10 0.65 -5.63 -16.82
CA SER A 10 1.51 -6.21 -17.88
C SER A 10 2.46 -7.27 -17.33
N ARG A 11 3.05 -7.05 -16.15
CA ARG A 11 3.92 -8.04 -15.49
C ARG A 11 3.17 -9.30 -15.04
N VAL A 12 1.95 -9.15 -14.54
CA VAL A 12 1.14 -10.30 -14.13
C VAL A 12 0.69 -11.11 -15.35
N GLN A 13 0.26 -10.46 -16.43
CA GLN A 13 -0.07 -11.15 -17.69
C GLN A 13 1.14 -11.86 -18.30
N ALA A 14 2.35 -11.28 -18.20
CA ALA A 14 3.57 -11.91 -18.71
C ALA A 14 4.02 -13.11 -17.85
N ALA A 15 3.73 -13.10 -16.55
CA ALA A 15 4.08 -14.18 -15.64
C ALA A 15 3.06 -15.32 -15.62
N ASP A 16 1.79 -15.02 -15.88
CA ASP A 16 0.68 -15.98 -15.85
C ASP A 16 0.18 -16.23 -17.27
N SER A 17 0.91 -17.06 -18.01
CA SER A 17 0.65 -17.36 -19.43
C SER A 17 -0.69 -18.07 -19.69
N HIS A 18 -1.51 -18.33 -18.66
CA HIS A 18 -2.76 -19.09 -18.76
C HIS A 18 -3.98 -18.48 -18.05
N ALA A 19 -3.89 -17.34 -17.37
CA ALA A 19 -5.03 -16.83 -16.61
C ALA A 19 -6.01 -16.00 -17.46
N LEU A 20 -7.21 -16.58 -17.63
CA LEU A 20 -8.48 -16.02 -18.13
C LEU A 20 -9.05 -14.86 -17.28
N LEU A 21 -8.21 -14.04 -16.62
CA LEU A 21 -8.72 -12.95 -15.81
C LEU A 21 -8.97 -11.71 -16.67
N ASP A 22 -10.20 -11.18 -16.60
CA ASP A 22 -10.55 -9.93 -17.26
C ASP A 22 -9.58 -8.82 -16.81
N PRO A 23 -8.90 -8.12 -17.74
CA PRO A 23 -8.07 -6.95 -17.47
C PRO A 23 -8.68 -5.90 -16.54
N GLN A 24 -10.00 -5.73 -16.55
CA GLN A 24 -10.70 -4.82 -15.64
C GLN A 24 -10.71 -5.35 -14.21
N VAL A 25 -10.96 -6.64 -14.02
CA VAL A 25 -10.93 -7.29 -12.70
C VAL A 25 -9.52 -7.22 -12.11
N MET A 26 -8.49 -7.50 -12.91
CA MET A 26 -7.10 -7.36 -12.46
C MET A 26 -6.77 -5.93 -12.02
N ARG A 27 -7.20 -4.92 -12.79
CA ARG A 27 -6.98 -3.51 -12.42
C ARG A 27 -7.67 -3.15 -11.11
N GLU A 28 -8.87 -3.65 -10.88
CA GLU A 28 -9.59 -3.39 -9.64
C GLU A 28 -8.92 -4.06 -8.45
N ILE A 29 -8.47 -5.32 -8.59
CA ILE A 29 -7.69 -6.03 -7.56
C ILE A 29 -6.44 -5.22 -7.20
N VAL A 30 -5.65 -4.83 -8.20
CA VAL A 30 -4.42 -4.04 -7.99
C VAL A 30 -4.72 -2.71 -7.31
N ARG A 31 -5.82 -2.04 -7.70
CA ARG A 31 -6.26 -0.79 -7.08
C ARG A 31 -6.59 -0.96 -5.60
N GLN A 32 -7.34 -2.01 -5.25
CA GLN A 32 -7.70 -2.29 -3.85
C GLN A 32 -6.47 -2.67 -3.01
N CYS A 33 -5.56 -3.48 -3.54
CA CYS A 33 -4.29 -3.79 -2.87
C CYS A 33 -3.45 -2.54 -2.60
N LEU A 34 -3.31 -1.65 -3.60
CA LEU A 34 -2.57 -0.40 -3.43
C LEU A 34 -3.22 0.53 -2.41
N ARG A 35 -4.56 0.54 -2.33
CA ARG A 35 -5.29 1.33 -1.35
C ARG A 35 -5.03 0.82 0.07
N ALA A 36 -5.18 -0.48 0.30
CA ALA A 36 -4.93 -1.09 1.61
C ALA A 36 -3.50 -0.82 2.09
N LEU A 37 -2.52 -0.96 1.19
CA LEU A 37 -1.10 -0.74 1.50
C LEU A 37 -0.80 0.73 1.84
N LYS A 38 -1.52 1.69 1.23
CA LYS A 38 -1.41 3.11 1.57
C LYS A 38 -2.02 3.41 2.93
N GLU A 39 -3.18 2.83 3.23
CA GLU A 39 -3.87 2.99 4.52
C GLU A 39 -3.00 2.43 5.67
N GLU A 40 -2.39 1.26 5.48
CA GLU A 40 -1.45 0.66 6.44
C GLU A 40 -0.22 1.56 6.67
N GLN A 41 0.42 2.07 5.61
CA GLN A 41 1.55 2.97 5.73
C GLN A 41 1.21 4.30 6.42
N GLU A 42 -0.01 4.82 6.21
CA GLU A 42 -0.47 6.02 6.90
C GLU A 42 -0.65 5.74 8.40
N GLN A 43 -1.28 4.62 8.76
CA GLN A 43 -1.42 4.21 10.17
C GLN A 43 -0.07 4.01 10.86
N GLU A 44 0.90 3.36 10.20
CA GLU A 44 2.25 3.20 10.74
C GLU A 44 2.93 4.56 10.98
N LYS A 45 2.76 5.52 10.06
CA LYS A 45 3.31 6.87 10.23
C LYS A 45 2.68 7.61 11.40
N TYR A 46 1.35 7.51 11.57
CA TYR A 46 0.66 8.08 12.72
C TYR A 46 1.17 7.47 14.03
N MET A 47 1.25 6.15 14.12
CA MET A 47 1.77 5.45 15.29
C MET A 47 3.23 5.80 15.59
N ALA A 48 4.07 5.95 14.56
CA ALA A 48 5.45 6.37 14.73
C ALA A 48 5.57 7.82 15.23
N GLN A 49 4.67 8.71 14.81
CA GLN A 49 4.59 10.09 15.34
C GLN A 49 4.09 10.11 16.78
N GLU A 50 3.07 9.34 17.12
CA GLU A 50 2.58 9.23 18.51
C GLU A 50 3.65 8.69 19.46
N ARG A 51 4.41 7.66 19.07
CA ARG A 51 5.53 7.16 19.88
C ARG A 51 6.60 8.22 20.11
N LYS A 52 6.92 9.03 19.10
CA LYS A 52 7.89 10.14 19.25
C LYS A 52 7.38 11.18 20.25
N LEU A 53 6.12 11.58 20.14
CA LEU A 53 5.48 12.51 21.07
C LEU A 53 5.45 11.95 22.50
N ALA A 54 5.06 10.69 22.67
CA ALA A 54 5.04 10.02 23.98
C ALA A 54 6.44 9.91 24.61
N SER A 55 7.48 9.68 23.81
CA SER A 55 8.87 9.62 24.32
C SER A 55 9.43 10.99 24.74
N GLY A 56 8.92 12.09 24.17
CA GLY A 56 9.35 13.45 24.52
C GLY A 56 8.78 13.94 25.85
N ILE A 57 7.61 13.46 26.26
CA ILE A 57 6.93 13.92 27.50
C ILE A 57 7.55 13.26 28.75
N SER A 58 8.23 12.12 28.60
CA SER A 58 8.87 11.39 29.70
C SER A 58 10.23 11.95 30.14
N SER A 59 10.77 12.96 29.45
CA SER A 59 12.12 13.50 29.71
C SER A 59 12.14 14.76 30.58
N GLU A 60 11.00 15.29 31.04
CA GLU A 60 10.92 16.49 31.89
C GLU A 60 10.43 16.22 33.33
N SER A 61 10.59 14.98 33.82
CA SER A 61 10.22 14.63 35.19
C SER A 61 11.34 13.87 35.90
N HIS A 62 12.53 14.49 36.03
CA HIS A 62 13.48 14.14 37.09
C HIS A 62 14.53 15.22 37.32
#